data_AF-A0A7V8WWV4-F1
#
_entry.id   AF-A0A7V8WWV4-F1
#
_cell.length_a   1.000
_cell.length_b   1.000
_cell.length_c   1.000
_cell.angle_alpha   90.00
_cell.angle_beta   90.00
_cell.angle_gamma   90.00
#
_symmetry.space_group_name_H-M   'P 1'
#
loop_
_entity.id
_entity.type
_entity.pdbx_description
1 polymer ?
#
loop_
_entity_poly.entity_id
_entity_poly.type
_entity_poly.pdbx_seq_one_letter_code
_entity_poly.pdbx_strand_id
1 'polypeptide(L)'
;MVHFSARRSAPSLATVEPLGAPQHLGRGVQPCQAPVDARPSGSVDLVVTNCPCGASGGYDDCCGRLHRREADAGTAEQLMRSRYSAYVVGDDAYLRWSWHPTTAPSALTLDPDVGWRRLEIVAVAGGGLLDVDGTVEFRAHHRLGFLAETSGFARHDGRWVYVGPVDPA
;
A
#
# COMPACT_ATOMS: atom_id res chain seq x y z
N MET A 1 36.46 13.92 5.89
CA MET A 1 36.47 14.17 4.43
C MET A 1 36.58 12.82 3.74
N VAL A 2 35.44 12.18 3.47
CA VAL A 2 35.38 10.85 2.85
C VAL A 2 34.84 11.02 1.43
N HIS A 3 35.67 10.70 0.44
CA HIS A 3 35.31 10.75 -0.97
C HIS A 3 34.49 9.50 -1.35
N PHE A 4 33.28 9.70 -1.89
CA PHE A 4 32.51 8.66 -2.56
C PHE A 4 32.57 8.90 -4.07
N SER A 5 33.19 7.98 -4.81
CA SER A 5 33.32 8.02 -6.26
C SER A 5 32.37 7.00 -6.87
N ALA A 6 31.35 7.46 -7.61
CA ALA A 6 30.43 6.60 -8.34
C ALA A 6 30.57 6.88 -9.84
N ARG A 7 31.21 5.97 -10.58
CA ARG A 7 31.11 5.90 -12.04
C ARG A 7 29.99 4.92 -12.38
N ARG A 8 28.98 5.34 -13.13
CA ARG A 8 28.05 4.43 -13.81
C ARG A 8 28.12 4.69 -15.31
N SER A 9 28.49 3.66 -16.05
CA SER A 9 28.44 3.58 -17.51
C SER A 9 27.00 3.32 -17.94
N ALA A 10 26.51 4.07 -18.92
CA ALA A 10 25.26 3.81 -19.63
C ALA A 10 25.56 3.05 -20.94
N PRO A 11 24.76 2.05 -21.34
CA PRO A 11 24.78 1.54 -22.70
C PRO A 11 23.75 2.23 -23.60
N SER A 12 24.17 2.34 -24.86
CA SER A 12 23.59 3.02 -26.01
C SER A 12 22.27 2.39 -26.51
N LEU A 13 21.26 3.21 -26.80
CA LEU A 13 20.04 2.82 -27.49
C LEU A 13 20.26 2.89 -29.01
N ALA A 14 19.94 1.81 -29.72
CA ALA A 14 19.86 1.76 -31.17
C ALA A 14 18.38 1.61 -31.61
N THR A 15 18.05 2.39 -32.64
CA THR A 15 16.76 2.61 -33.30
C THR A 15 16.31 1.44 -34.19
N VAL A 16 15.00 1.36 -34.51
CA VAL A 16 14.41 1.32 -35.89
C VAL A 16 13.01 0.62 -35.93
N GLU A 17 12.01 1.40 -36.36
CA GLU A 17 10.63 1.09 -36.85
C GLU A 17 10.63 0.35 -38.23
N PRO A 18 9.52 0.08 -38.99
CA PRO A 18 8.06 0.23 -38.79
C PRO A 18 7.24 -1.01 -39.29
N LEU A 19 5.89 -0.96 -39.23
CA LEU A 19 5.01 -1.29 -40.40
C LEU A 19 3.54 -0.93 -40.13
N GLY A 20 2.89 -0.33 -41.12
CA GLY A 20 1.62 0.39 -40.98
C GLY A 20 0.32 -0.40 -41.27
N ALA A 21 -0.77 0.17 -40.73
CA ALA A 21 -2.15 0.34 -41.22
C ALA A 21 -2.94 -0.88 -41.77
N PRO A 22 -4.27 -0.97 -41.56
CA PRO A 22 -5.19 -0.06 -42.25
C PRO A 22 -6.41 0.42 -41.44
N GLN A 23 -7.08 1.36 -42.06
CA GLN A 23 -8.18 2.20 -41.58
C GLN A 23 -9.51 1.57 -42.04
N HIS A 24 -10.46 1.37 -41.13
CA HIS A 24 -11.85 1.02 -41.49
C HIS A 24 -12.79 2.20 -41.24
N LEU A 25 -13.32 2.72 -42.35
CA LEU A 25 -14.46 3.62 -42.42
C LEU A 25 -15.74 2.79 -42.66
N GLY A 26 -16.84 3.09 -41.96
CA GLY A 26 -18.18 2.58 -42.27
C GLY A 26 -19.09 2.57 -41.04
N ARG A 27 -19.84 3.63 -40.73
CA ARG A 27 -21.19 4.00 -41.24
C ARG A 27 -22.33 3.44 -40.37
N GLY A 28 -23.07 4.35 -39.72
CA GLY A 28 -24.54 4.25 -39.51
C GLY A 28 -25.07 3.91 -38.11
N VAL A 29 -25.53 4.95 -37.37
CA VAL A 29 -26.89 5.17 -36.79
C VAL A 29 -27.83 3.93 -36.68
N GLN A 30 -28.60 3.62 -35.63
CA GLN A 30 -29.17 4.29 -34.44
C GLN A 30 -29.70 3.17 -33.47
N PRO A 31 -30.01 3.42 -32.18
CA PRO A 31 -29.97 2.41 -31.12
C PRO A 31 -31.29 1.64 -30.97
N CYS A 32 -31.18 0.45 -30.41
CA CYS A 32 -32.32 -0.23 -29.80
C CYS A 32 -32.41 0.21 -28.34
N GLN A 33 -33.35 1.09 -28.02
CA GLN A 33 -33.72 1.41 -26.65
C GLN A 33 -34.36 0.18 -26.00
N ALA A 34 -33.73 -0.34 -24.95
CA ALA A 34 -34.33 -1.31 -24.04
C ALA A 34 -35.27 -0.59 -23.06
N PRO A 35 -36.33 -1.24 -22.57
CA PRO A 35 -37.32 -0.63 -21.68
C PRO A 35 -36.66 -0.11 -20.40
N VAL A 36 -36.99 1.13 -20.04
CA VAL A 36 -36.74 1.67 -18.70
C VAL A 36 -37.76 1.00 -17.81
N ASP A 37 -37.34 -0.02 -17.05
CA ASP A 37 -37.97 -0.51 -15.82
C ASP A 37 -37.31 -1.84 -15.43
N ALA A 38 -36.12 -1.74 -14.86
CA ALA A 38 -35.55 -2.79 -14.03
C ALA A 38 -34.68 -2.12 -12.98
N ARG A 39 -35.28 -1.81 -11.82
CA ARG A 39 -34.50 -1.63 -10.59
C ARG A 39 -33.82 -2.98 -10.34
N PRO A 40 -32.48 -3.10 -10.33
CA PRO A 40 -31.87 -4.30 -9.81
C PRO A 40 -32.13 -4.30 -8.30
N SER A 41 -33.15 -5.04 -7.87
CA SER A 41 -33.28 -5.50 -6.50
C SER A 41 -32.29 -6.65 -6.29
N GLY A 42 -31.01 -6.38 -6.53
CA GLY A 42 -29.91 -7.30 -6.31
C GLY A 42 -29.31 -6.96 -4.95
N SER A 43 -29.65 -7.74 -3.93
CA SER A 43 -28.73 -7.92 -2.81
C SER A 43 -27.47 -8.54 -3.40
N VAL A 44 -26.51 -7.71 -3.78
CA VAL A 44 -25.14 -8.15 -4.01
C VAL A 44 -24.71 -8.79 -2.71
N ASP A 45 -24.52 -10.12 -2.72
CA ASP A 45 -23.68 -10.77 -1.74
C ASP A 45 -22.30 -10.13 -1.88
N LEU A 46 -22.09 -9.08 -1.08
CA LEU A 46 -20.80 -8.44 -0.91
C LEU A 46 -19.91 -9.52 -0.34
N VAL A 47 -19.09 -10.15 -1.19
CA VAL A 47 -17.94 -10.89 -0.73
C VAL A 47 -17.08 -9.84 -0.04
N VAL A 48 -17.27 -9.72 1.28
CA VAL A 48 -16.45 -8.86 2.11
C VAL A 48 -15.09 -9.52 2.11
N THR A 49 -14.24 -9.08 1.18
CA THR A 49 -12.83 -9.42 1.22
C THR A 49 -12.31 -8.80 2.52
N ASN A 50 -12.04 -9.67 3.51
CA ASN A 50 -11.45 -9.26 4.77
C ASN A 50 -10.23 -8.39 4.49
N CYS A 51 -10.02 -7.39 5.33
CA CYS A 51 -8.87 -6.51 5.17
C CYS A 51 -7.55 -7.32 5.23
N PRO A 52 -6.58 -7.08 4.32
CA PRO A 52 -5.32 -7.82 4.32
C PRO A 52 -4.57 -7.80 5.65
N CYS A 53 -4.74 -6.74 6.46
CA CYS A 53 -4.14 -6.64 7.79
C CYS A 53 -4.65 -7.67 8.82
N GLY A 54 -5.64 -8.49 8.46
CA GLY A 54 -6.22 -9.53 9.31
C GLY A 54 -7.42 -9.08 10.14
N ALA A 55 -7.93 -7.87 9.95
CA ALA A 55 -9.18 -7.44 10.57
C ALA A 55 -10.37 -8.20 9.98
N SER A 56 -11.38 -8.48 10.80
CA SER A 56 -12.62 -9.16 10.39
C SER A 56 -13.56 -8.29 9.55
N GLY A 57 -13.32 -6.97 9.49
CA GLY A 57 -14.07 -6.05 8.64
C GLY A 57 -13.55 -6.02 7.20
N GLY A 58 -14.37 -5.47 6.30
CA GLY A 58 -13.98 -5.23 4.93
C GLY A 58 -12.81 -4.24 4.83
N TYR A 59 -12.06 -4.34 3.73
CA TYR A 59 -10.94 -3.44 3.46
C TYR A 59 -11.33 -1.96 3.57
N ASP A 60 -12.46 -1.55 2.98
CA ASP A 60 -12.87 -0.14 2.90
C ASP A 60 -13.14 0.51 4.25
N ASP A 61 -13.75 -0.24 5.18
CA ASP A 61 -14.06 0.21 6.54
C ASP A 61 -12.85 0.10 7.48
N CYS A 62 -11.85 -0.70 7.10
CA CYS A 62 -10.64 -0.96 7.86
C CYS A 62 -9.46 -0.10 7.38
N CYS A 63 -8.59 -0.61 6.48
CA CYS A 63 -7.40 0.11 6.03
C CYS A 63 -7.70 1.08 4.87
N GLY A 64 -8.75 0.84 4.09
CA GLY A 64 -9.14 1.68 2.96
C GLY A 64 -9.42 3.12 3.36
N ARG A 65 -10.13 3.36 4.48
CA ARG A 65 -10.34 4.72 5.01
C ARG A 65 -9.05 5.45 5.38
N LEU A 66 -8.02 4.74 5.84
CA LEU A 66 -6.71 5.35 6.12
C LEU A 66 -5.97 5.65 4.82
N HIS A 67 -6.00 4.72 3.86
CA HIS A 67 -5.36 4.89 2.55
C HIS A 67 -5.95 6.08 1.79
N ARG A 68 -7.28 6.26 1.87
CA ARG A 68 -8.01 7.42 1.33
C ARG A 68 -7.87 8.69 2.17
N ARG A 69 -7.20 8.62 3.33
CA ARG A 69 -7.00 9.74 4.28
C ARG A 69 -8.30 10.34 4.82
N GLU A 70 -9.35 9.52 4.91
CA GLU A 70 -10.61 9.86 5.58
C GLU A 70 -10.47 9.80 7.11
N ALA A 71 -9.42 9.12 7.58
CA ALA A 71 -9.02 9.09 8.98
C ALA A 71 -7.51 8.81 9.12
N ASP A 72 -6.92 9.29 10.21
CA ASP A 72 -5.57 8.93 10.61
C ASP A 72 -5.55 7.66 11.48
N ALA A 73 -4.39 7.01 11.55
CA ALA A 73 -4.19 5.92 12.50
C ALA A 73 -4.23 6.48 13.94
N GLY A 74 -4.99 5.83 14.81
CA GLY A 74 -5.07 6.16 16.23
C GLY A 74 -3.89 5.60 17.04
N THR A 75 -3.29 4.49 16.59
CA THR A 75 -2.18 3.82 17.25
C THR A 75 -1.07 3.43 16.27
N ALA A 76 0.14 3.20 16.79
CA ALA A 76 1.26 2.67 16.02
C ALA A 76 0.93 1.31 15.38
N GLU A 77 0.24 0.43 16.11
CA GLU A 77 -0.19 -0.87 15.58
C GLU A 77 -1.18 -0.70 14.41
N GLN A 78 -2.15 0.21 14.51
CA GLN A 78 -3.08 0.49 13.42
C GLN A 78 -2.35 1.03 12.19
N LEU A 79 -1.35 1.89 12.41
CA LEU A 79 -0.50 2.36 11.31
C LEU A 79 0.28 1.20 10.68
N MET A 80 0.90 0.33 11.48
CA MET A 80 1.62 -0.84 10.98
C MET A 80 0.71 -1.75 10.13
N ARG A 81 -0.51 -2.03 10.62
CA ARG A 81 -1.54 -2.82 9.90
C ARG A 81 -1.95 -2.19 8.57
N SER A 82 -2.16 -0.87 8.55
CA SER A 82 -2.48 -0.16 7.32
C SER A 82 -1.31 -0.18 6.33
N ARG A 83 -0.07 0.06 6.78
CA ARG A 83 1.13 -0.01 5.93
C ARG A 83 1.31 -1.39 5.31
N TYR A 84 1.12 -2.46 6.08
CA TYR A 84 1.11 -3.81 5.52
C TYR A 84 0.07 -3.95 4.40
N SER A 85 -1.17 -3.50 4.63
CA SER A 85 -2.22 -3.58 3.61
C SER A 85 -1.87 -2.78 2.36
N ALA A 86 -1.21 -1.63 2.50
CA ALA A 86 -0.72 -0.84 1.38
C ALA A 86 0.34 -1.57 0.55
N TYR A 87 1.23 -2.35 1.18
CA TYR A 87 2.13 -3.26 0.45
C TYR A 87 1.37 -4.35 -0.31
N VAL A 88 0.27 -4.87 0.25
CA VAL A 88 -0.55 -5.90 -0.42
C VAL A 88 -1.28 -5.34 -1.63
N VAL A 89 -1.86 -4.14 -1.53
CA VAL A 89 -2.64 -3.54 -2.62
C VAL A 89 -1.82 -2.67 -3.57
N GLY A 90 -0.53 -2.46 -3.29
CA GLY A 90 0.36 -1.67 -4.14
C GLY A 90 0.21 -0.15 -4.00
N ASP A 91 -0.22 0.36 -2.85
CA ASP A 91 -0.42 1.79 -2.60
C ASP A 91 0.87 2.48 -2.13
N ASP A 92 1.74 2.82 -3.08
CA ASP A 92 3.01 3.51 -2.81
C ASP A 92 2.80 4.93 -2.26
N ALA A 93 1.74 5.60 -2.68
CA ALA A 93 1.40 6.95 -2.25
C ALA A 93 1.10 7.00 -0.75
N TYR A 94 0.32 6.04 -0.23
CA TYR A 94 0.05 5.91 1.19
C TYR A 94 1.31 5.52 1.97
N LEU A 95 2.12 4.60 1.45
CA LEU A 95 3.38 4.20 2.10
C LEU A 95 4.35 5.37 2.25
N ARG A 96 4.44 6.24 1.24
CA ARG A 96 5.24 7.46 1.30
C ARG A 96 4.63 8.49 2.25
N TRP A 97 3.32 8.70 2.20
CA TRP A 97 2.63 9.66 3.07
C TRP A 97 2.78 9.29 4.54
N SER A 98 2.65 8.01 4.89
CA SER A 98 2.75 7.49 6.25
C SER A 98 4.19 7.31 6.77
N TRP A 99 5.20 7.72 6.00
CA TRP A 99 6.60 7.68 6.43
C TRP A 99 7.01 8.99 7.11
N HIS A 100 7.87 8.91 8.11
CA HIS A 100 8.49 10.10 8.70
C HIS A 100 9.39 10.80 7.65
N PRO A 101 9.29 12.13 7.48
CA PRO A 101 9.94 12.83 6.38
C PRO A 101 11.48 12.75 6.41
N THR A 102 12.07 12.59 7.59
CA THR A 102 13.54 12.53 7.74
C THR A 102 14.13 11.14 7.47
N THR A 103 13.32 10.08 7.50
CA THR A 103 13.77 8.70 7.30
C THR A 103 13.22 8.06 6.04
N ALA A 104 12.32 8.75 5.33
CA ALA A 104 11.76 8.28 4.08
C ALA A 104 12.87 8.11 3.02
N PRO A 105 12.96 6.95 2.35
CA PRO A 105 13.91 6.78 1.27
C PRO A 105 13.53 7.65 0.07
N SER A 106 14.53 8.05 -0.71
CA SER A 106 14.30 8.83 -1.94
C SER A 106 13.42 8.07 -2.94
N ALA A 107 13.64 6.77 -3.07
CA ALA A 107 12.82 5.86 -3.88
C ALA A 107 12.22 4.74 -3.01
N LEU A 108 10.96 4.39 -3.31
CA LEU A 108 10.26 3.25 -2.74
C LEU A 108 9.81 2.38 -3.92
N THR A 109 10.31 1.16 -4.00
CA THR A 109 9.93 0.19 -5.04
C THR A 109 9.13 -0.91 -4.39
N LEU A 110 7.91 -1.12 -4.88
CA LEU A 110 7.08 -2.25 -4.48
C LEU A 110 7.32 -3.39 -5.47
N ASP A 111 7.63 -4.56 -4.94
CA ASP A 111 7.73 -5.78 -5.73
C ASP A 111 6.41 -6.55 -5.62
N PRO A 112 5.58 -6.58 -6.68
CA PRO A 112 4.31 -7.29 -6.66
C PRO A 112 4.49 -8.82 -6.54
N ASP A 113 5.67 -9.36 -6.86
CA ASP A 113 5.93 -10.80 -6.87
C ASP A 113 6.19 -11.38 -5.47
N VAL A 114 6.38 -10.53 -4.45
CA VAL A 114 6.56 -10.97 -3.06
C VAL A 114 5.37 -11.84 -2.62
N GLY A 115 4.16 -11.48 -3.03
CA GLY A 115 2.94 -12.23 -2.74
C GLY A 115 2.68 -12.32 -1.24
N TRP A 116 2.41 -11.18 -0.61
CA TRP A 116 2.02 -11.07 0.80
C TRP A 116 0.74 -11.85 1.09
N ARG A 117 0.69 -12.52 2.24
CA ARG A 117 -0.40 -13.47 2.60
C ARG A 117 -1.06 -13.17 3.93
N ARG A 118 -0.27 -12.83 4.95
CA ARG A 118 -0.75 -12.58 6.31
C ARG A 118 0.19 -11.65 7.05
N LEU A 119 -0.38 -10.85 7.96
CA LEU A 119 0.34 -10.13 9.00
C LEU A 119 0.07 -10.78 10.36
N GLU A 120 1.11 -10.99 11.14
CA GLU A 120 1.07 -11.36 12.56
C GLU A 120 1.75 -10.25 13.36
N ILE A 121 1.04 -9.67 14.33
CA ILE A 121 1.62 -8.75 15.30
C ILE A 121 2.10 -9.59 16.49
N VAL A 122 3.39 -9.50 16.81
CA VAL A 122 4.04 -10.29 17.86
C VAL A 122 4.01 -9.52 19.18
N ALA A 123 4.41 -8.24 19.14
CA ALA A 123 4.44 -7.38 20.32
C ALA A 123 4.22 -5.91 19.94
N VAL A 124 3.70 -5.14 20.88
CA VAL A 124 3.54 -3.68 20.78
C VAL A 124 4.06 -3.07 22.07
N ALA A 125 4.90 -2.05 21.96
CA ALA A 125 5.37 -1.26 23.11
C ALA A 125 5.11 0.24 22.84
N GLY A 126 4.40 0.91 23.75
CA GLY A 126 3.93 2.28 23.53
C GLY A 126 2.95 2.35 22.36
N GLY A 127 2.95 3.47 21.62
CA GLY A 127 2.16 3.60 20.40
C GLY A 127 0.65 3.74 20.60
N GLY A 128 0.19 3.98 21.83
CA GLY A 128 -1.20 4.21 22.19
C GLY A 128 -1.69 5.62 21.84
N LEU A 129 -2.93 5.94 22.25
CA LEU A 129 -3.57 7.22 21.89
C LEU A 129 -2.81 8.45 22.43
N LEU A 130 -2.17 8.31 23.59
CA LEU A 130 -1.49 9.40 24.30
C LEU A 130 0.05 9.36 24.17
N ASP A 131 0.57 8.32 23.53
CA ASP A 131 2.01 8.16 23.36
C ASP A 131 2.52 9.00 22.18
N VAL A 132 3.79 9.39 22.25
CA VAL A 132 4.47 10.15 21.20
C VAL A 132 5.37 9.26 20.32
N ASP A 133 5.68 8.06 20.78
CA ASP A 133 6.44 7.04 20.07
C ASP A 133 5.95 5.63 20.44
N GLY A 134 6.38 4.64 19.68
CA GLY A 134 6.11 3.25 19.97
C GLY A 134 6.78 2.32 18.97
N THR A 135 6.81 1.03 19.31
CA THR A 135 7.34 -0.02 18.44
C THR A 135 6.32 -1.12 18.23
N VAL A 136 6.41 -1.77 17.07
CA VAL A 136 5.59 -2.93 16.70
C VAL A 136 6.50 -4.00 16.14
N GLU A 137 6.60 -5.13 16.84
CA GLU A 137 7.22 -6.35 16.34
C GLU A 137 6.20 -7.18 15.56
N PHE A 138 6.55 -7.61 14.36
CA PHE A 138 5.62 -8.34 13.50
C PHE A 138 6.31 -9.39 12.62
N ARG A 139 5.50 -10.30 12.09
CA ARG A 139 5.83 -11.22 11.00
C ARG A 139 4.91 -10.98 9.82
N ALA A 140 5.46 -10.57 8.68
CA ALA A 140 4.74 -10.43 7.42
C ALA A 140 5.01 -11.67 6.55
N HIS A 141 4.03 -12.55 6.46
CA HIS A 141 4.12 -13.79 5.69
C HIS A 141 3.92 -13.52 4.20
N HIS A 142 4.76 -14.16 3.39
CA HIS A 142 4.73 -14.11 1.94
C HIS A 142 4.93 -15.51 1.36
N ARG A 143 4.94 -15.66 0.03
CA ARG A 143 4.93 -17.00 -0.62
C ARG A 143 6.15 -17.88 -0.27
N LEU A 144 7.28 -17.27 0.06
CA LEU A 144 8.56 -17.97 0.28
C LEU A 144 8.95 -18.05 1.77
N GLY A 145 8.16 -17.48 2.68
CA GLY A 145 8.51 -17.41 4.10
C GLY A 145 7.81 -16.27 4.84
N PHE A 146 8.53 -15.61 5.74
CA PHE A 146 8.08 -14.40 6.40
C PHE A 146 9.23 -13.42 6.57
N LEU A 147 8.91 -12.12 6.55
CA LEU A 147 9.76 -11.05 7.05
C LEU A 147 9.45 -10.83 8.53
N ALA A 148 10.45 -10.85 9.40
CA ALA A 148 10.32 -10.47 10.80
C ALA A 148 11.10 -9.19 11.07
N GLU A 149 10.45 -8.21 11.68
CA GLU A 149 11.03 -6.90 11.98
C GLU A 149 10.35 -6.30 13.22
N THR A 150 11.10 -5.50 13.98
CA THR A 150 10.57 -4.52 14.92
C THR A 150 10.62 -3.14 14.29
N SER A 151 9.46 -2.54 14.05
CA SER A 151 9.34 -1.21 13.46
C SER A 151 9.12 -0.15 14.53
N GLY A 152 9.78 1.00 14.38
CA GLY A 152 9.57 2.21 15.18
C GLY A 152 8.57 3.19 14.53
N PHE A 153 7.79 3.85 15.39
CA PHE A 153 6.77 4.82 15.03
C PHE A 153 6.86 6.05 15.93
N ALA A 154 6.47 7.20 15.40
CA ALA A 154 6.43 8.47 16.14
C ALA A 154 5.21 9.31 15.76
N ARG A 155 4.78 10.20 16.65
CA ARG A 155 3.84 11.28 16.35
C ARG A 155 4.56 12.43 15.67
N HIS A 156 4.09 12.79 14.48
CA HIS A 156 4.57 13.93 13.72
C HIS A 156 3.36 14.71 13.19
N ASP A 157 3.27 16.01 13.48
CA ASP A 157 2.12 16.86 13.13
C ASP A 157 0.77 16.24 13.51
N GLY A 158 0.70 15.67 14.71
CA GLY A 158 -0.53 15.08 15.25
C GLY A 158 -0.93 13.72 14.67
N ARG A 159 -0.17 13.13 13.74
CA ARG A 159 -0.43 11.79 13.17
C ARG A 159 0.71 10.82 13.44
N TRP A 160 0.41 9.52 13.49
CA TRP A 160 1.45 8.49 13.52
C TRP A 160 2.18 8.43 12.18
N VAL A 161 3.49 8.27 12.22
CA VAL A 161 4.35 8.02 11.05
C VAL A 161 5.35 6.91 11.34
N TYR A 162 5.69 6.14 10.31
CA TYR A 162 6.73 5.11 10.36
C TYR A 162 8.11 5.73 10.32
N VAL A 163 8.97 5.36 11.28
CA VAL A 163 10.33 5.86 11.39
C VAL A 163 11.31 4.93 10.66
N GLY A 164 11.19 3.61 10.86
CA GLY A 164 12.14 2.65 10.33
C GLY A 164 12.21 1.37 11.17
N PRO A 165 13.02 0.39 10.77
CA PRO A 165 13.39 -0.72 11.63
C PRO A 165 14.16 -0.20 12.86
N VAL A 166 13.94 -0.83 14.01
CA VAL A 166 14.66 -0.57 15.26
C VAL A 166 15.10 -1.90 15.88
N ASP A 167 16.15 -1.85 16.68
CA ASP A 167 16.54 -3.02 17.46
C ASP A 167 15.46 -3.31 18.53
N PRO A 168 15.12 -4.59 18.76
CA PRO A 168 14.23 -4.96 19.85
C PRO A 168 14.88 -4.59 21.19
N ALA A 169 14.07 -4.05 22.10
CA ALA A 169 14.50 -3.62 23.44
C ALA A 169 14.87 -4.79 24.36
#